data_AF-A0A0E3DBI8-F1
#
_entry.id   AF-A0A0E3DBI8-F1
#
_cell.length_a   1.000
_cell.length_b   1.000
_cell.length_c   1.000
_cell.angle_alpha   90.00
_cell.angle_beta   90.00
_cell.angle_gamma   90.00
#
_symmetry.space_group_name_H-M   'P 1'
#
loop_
_entity.id
_entity.type
_entity.pdbx_description
1 polymer ?
#
loop_
_entity_poly.entity_id
_entity_poly.type
_entity_poly.pdbx_seq_one_letter_code
_entity_poly.pdbx_strand_id
1 'polypeptide(L)'
;MIKLNLYEISFRLAALLTVPIVLIDVEIYLLVNSLLFLHLKTGLLTILDDYIHRAQIKLILIFFIRILVIEILRYSLELLL
;
A
#
# COMPACT_ATOMS: atom_id res chain seq x y z
N MET A 1 23.74 -43.32 12.34
CA MET A 1 24.39 -42.00 12.25
C MET A 1 23.77 -41.26 11.08
N ILE A 2 22.90 -40.28 11.33
CA ILE A 2 22.26 -39.50 10.25
C ILE A 2 23.36 -38.62 9.64
N LYS A 3 23.71 -38.85 8.37
CA LYS A 3 24.54 -37.90 7.60
C LYS A 3 23.63 -36.70 7.29
N LEU A 4 23.81 -35.60 8.00
CA LEU A 4 23.18 -34.33 7.63
C LEU A 4 23.79 -33.86 6.30
N ASN A 5 23.00 -33.86 5.23
CA ASN A 5 23.36 -33.20 3.99
C ASN A 5 22.95 -31.73 4.09
N LEU A 6 23.94 -30.85 4.30
CA LEU A 6 23.71 -29.40 4.46
C LEU A 6 22.93 -28.81 3.27
N TYR A 7 23.17 -29.31 2.05
CA TYR A 7 22.47 -28.84 0.86
C TYR A 7 20.96 -29.11 0.91
N GLU A 8 20.54 -30.31 1.32
CA GLU A 8 19.12 -30.68 1.42
C GLU A 8 18.40 -29.87 2.50
N ILE A 9 19.08 -29.60 3.60
CA ILE A 9 18.54 -28.78 4.69
C ILE A 9 18.38 -27.34 4.22
N SER A 10 19.41 -26.77 3.59
CA SER A 10 19.34 -25.41 3.03
C SER A 10 18.23 -25.28 1.99
N PHE A 11 18.05 -26.26 1.10
CA PHE A 11 16.98 -26.26 0.11
C PHE A 11 15.58 -26.29 0.76
N ARG A 12 15.37 -27.16 1.75
CA ARG A 12 14.11 -27.24 2.49
C ARG A 12 13.84 -25.96 3.29
N LEU A 13 14.87 -25.36 3.88
CA LEU A 13 14.75 -24.10 4.61
C LEU A 13 14.38 -22.94 3.66
N ALA A 14 15.02 -22.86 2.50
CA ALA A 14 14.72 -21.85 1.49
C ALA A 14 13.26 -21.96 1.01
N ALA A 15 12.80 -23.18 0.71
CA ALA A 15 11.41 -23.42 0.33
C ALA A 15 10.42 -23.03 1.45
N LEU A 16 10.74 -23.38 2.70
CA LEU A 16 9.92 -23.02 3.86
C LEU A 16 9.86 -21.50 4.08
N LEU A 17 10.97 -20.79 3.86
CA LEU A 17 11.08 -19.35 4.08
C LEU A 17 10.54 -18.52 2.91
N THR A 18 10.34 -19.10 1.73
CA THR A 18 9.87 -18.36 0.55
C THR A 18 8.50 -17.72 0.79
N VAL A 19 7.54 -18.50 1.31
CA VAL A 19 6.17 -18.02 1.59
C VAL A 19 6.14 -16.88 2.61
N PRO A 20 6.75 -17.00 3.82
CA PRO A 20 6.70 -15.91 4.79
C PRO A 20 7.43 -14.65 4.32
N ILE A 21 8.50 -14.76 3.52
CA ILE A 21 9.17 -13.58 2.95
C ILE A 21 8.23 -12.84 2.00
N VAL A 22 7.58 -13.54 1.08
CA VAL A 22 6.60 -12.93 0.16
C VAL A 22 5.44 -12.28 0.92
N LEU A 23 4.97 -12.90 2.01
CA LEU A 23 3.91 -12.31 2.84
C LEU A 23 4.36 -11.02 3.54
N ILE A 24 5.61 -10.98 4.03
CA ILE A 24 6.19 -9.78 4.65
C ILE A 24 6.30 -8.66 3.61
N ASP A 25 6.74 -8.97 2.39
CA ASP A 25 6.84 -7.97 1.32
C ASP A 25 5.47 -7.37 0.97
N VAL A 26 4.43 -8.21 0.88
CA VAL A 26 3.05 -7.76 0.65
C VAL A 26 2.53 -6.93 1.82
N GLU A 27 2.82 -7.32 3.07
CA GLU A 27 2.42 -6.57 4.25
C GLU A 27 3.04 -5.17 4.28
N ILE A 28 4.35 -5.07 4.04
CA ILE A 28 5.07 -3.80 3.96
C ILE A 28 4.48 -2.93 2.85
N TYR A 29 4.22 -3.53 1.68
CA TYR A 29 3.61 -2.84 0.56
C TYR A 29 2.24 -2.24 0.92
N LEU A 30 1.36 -3.03 1.54
CA LEU A 30 0.03 -2.58 1.96
C LEU A 30 0.11 -1.50 3.04
N LEU A 31 1.01 -1.64 4.01
CA LEU A 31 1.22 -0.66 5.07
C LEU A 31 1.65 0.69 4.50
N VAL A 32 2.68 0.70 3.64
CA VAL A 32 3.20 1.93 3.03
C VAL A 32 2.12 2.62 2.19
N ASN A 33 1.41 1.87 1.35
CA ASN A 33 0.33 2.42 0.54
C ASN A 33 -0.77 3.00 1.42
N SER A 34 -1.21 2.29 2.46
CA SER A 34 -2.26 2.76 3.36
C SER A 34 -1.90 4.07 4.05
N LEU A 35 -0.66 4.22 4.50
CA LEU A 35 -0.15 5.45 5.11
C LEU A 35 -0.08 6.60 4.10
N LEU A 36 0.38 6.33 2.87
CA LEU A 36 0.40 7.32 1.79
C LEU A 36 -1.02 7.80 1.44
N PHE A 37 -1.98 6.87 1.31
CA PHE A 37 -3.38 7.21 1.05
C PHE A 37 -3.98 8.07 2.15
N LEU A 38 -3.73 7.70 3.41
CA LEU A 38 -4.17 8.48 4.55
C LEU A 38 -3.58 9.89 4.51
N HIS A 39 -2.26 10.00 4.33
CA HIS A 39 -1.53 11.26 4.29
C HIS A 39 -2.00 12.18 3.15
N LEU A 40 -2.15 11.65 1.94
CA LEU A 40 -2.63 12.42 0.78
C LEU A 40 -4.06 12.90 1.00
N LYS A 41 -4.95 12.03 1.47
CA LYS A 41 -6.35 12.39 1.71
C LYS A 41 -6.47 13.48 2.77
N THR A 42 -5.80 13.32 3.91
CA THR A 42 -5.88 14.31 4.99
C THR A 42 -5.23 15.62 4.59
N GLY A 43 -4.05 15.58 3.96
CA GLY A 43 -3.35 16.77 3.48
C GLY A 43 -4.17 17.57 2.47
N LEU A 44 -4.80 16.91 1.49
CA LEU A 44 -5.66 17.58 0.51
C LEU A 44 -6.91 18.20 1.16
N LEU A 45 -7.54 17.50 2.12
CA LEU A 45 -8.69 18.04 2.84
C LEU A 45 -8.30 19.27 3.67
N THR A 46 -7.14 19.25 4.34
CA THR A 46 -6.62 20.41 5.07
C THR A 46 -6.37 21.59 4.13
N ILE A 47 -5.75 21.38 2.97
CA ILE A 47 -5.56 22.44 1.97
C ILE A 47 -6.91 23.02 1.51
N LEU A 48 -7.93 22.18 1.29
CA LEU A 48 -9.27 22.68 0.94
C LEU A 48 -9.89 23.50 2.07
N ASP A 49 -9.70 23.07 3.32
CA ASP A 49 -10.21 23.77 4.50
C ASP A 49 -9.56 25.15 4.67
N ASP A 50 -8.24 25.23 4.44
CA ASP A 50 -7.45 26.44 4.64
C ASP A 50 -7.69 27.48 3.53
N TYR A 51 -7.80 27.03 2.27
CA TYR A 51 -7.77 27.94 1.11
C TYR A 51 -9.11 28.11 0.39
N ILE A 52 -10.10 27.22 0.59
CA ILE A 52 -11.38 27.27 -0.15
C ILE A 52 -12.54 27.63 0.78
N HIS A 53 -12.93 28.90 0.76
CA HIS A 53 -14.01 29.41 1.62
C HIS A 53 -15.41 29.28 1.01
N ARG A 54 -15.53 29.06 -0.31
CA ARG A 54 -16.83 28.88 -0.98
C ARG A 54 -17.25 27.41 -0.93
N ALA A 55 -18.29 27.11 -0.17
CA ALA A 55 -18.79 25.75 0.06
C ALA A 55 -19.09 24.96 -1.23
N GLN A 56 -19.63 25.62 -2.27
CA GLN A 56 -19.92 24.95 -3.55
C GLN A 56 -18.65 24.44 -4.24
N ILE A 57 -17.58 25.26 -4.24
CA ILE A 57 -16.29 24.89 -4.85
C ILE A 57 -15.66 23.76 -4.03
N LYS A 58 -15.70 23.88 -2.69
CA LYS A 58 -15.17 22.86 -1.78
C LYS A 58 -15.82 21.49 -2.01
N LEU A 59 -17.14 21.43 -2.18
CA LEU A 59 -17.86 20.19 -2.47
C LEU A 59 -17.42 19.55 -3.80
N ILE A 60 -17.27 20.36 -4.86
CA ILE A 60 -16.80 19.88 -6.17
C ILE A 60 -15.37 19.33 -6.04
N LEU A 61 -14.48 20.02 -5.33
CA LEU A 61 -13.10 19.58 -5.12
C LEU A 61 -13.03 18.31 -4.28
N ILE A 62 -13.84 18.17 -3.23
CA ILE A 62 -13.94 16.92 -2.45
C ILE A 62 -14.38 15.75 -3.34
N PHE A 63 -15.32 15.96 -4.27
CA PHE A 63 -15.74 14.94 -5.22
C PHE A 63 -14.56 14.50 -6.11
N PHE A 64 -13.79 15.44 -6.66
CA PHE A 64 -12.60 15.12 -7.44
C PHE A 64 -11.52 14.40 -6.62
N ILE A 65 -11.29 14.81 -5.36
CA ILE A 65 -10.36 14.10 -4.46
C ILE A 65 -10.81 12.64 -4.28
N ARG A 66 -12.11 12.38 -4.13
CA ARG A 66 -12.62 10.99 -4.00
C ARG A 66 -12.34 10.17 -5.24
N ILE A 67 -12.57 10.72 -6.44
CA ILE A 67 -12.24 10.04 -7.71
C ILE A 67 -10.74 9.77 -7.80
N LEU A 68 -9.92 10.79 -7.49
CA LEU A 68 -8.46 10.68 -7.52
C LEU A 68 -7.95 9.58 -6.58
N VAL A 69 -8.48 9.49 -5.37
CA VAL A 69 -8.12 8.43 -4.41
C VAL A 69 -8.47 7.04 -4.95
N ILE A 70 -9.61 6.88 -5.63
CA ILE A 70 -10.01 5.60 -6.26
C ILE A 70 -9.04 5.25 -7.40
N GLU A 71 -8.67 6.20 -8.25
CA GLU A 71 -7.73 5.96 -9.35
C GLU A 71 -6.33 5.60 -8.84
N ILE A 72 -5.82 6.30 -7.82
CA ILE A 72 -4.52 5.97 -7.22
C ILE A 72 -4.58 4.57 -6.59
N LEU A 73 -5.69 4.20 -5.94
CA LEU A 73 -5.87 2.85 -5.40
C LEU A 73 -5.91 1.77 -6.50
N ARG A 74 -6.51 2.05 -7.65
CA ARG A 74 -6.46 1.16 -8.81
C ARG A 74 -5.02 0.94 -9.28
N TYR A 75 -4.26 2.02 -9.48
CA TYR A 75 -2.86 1.91 -9.91
C TYR A 75 -1.96 1.20 -8.87
N SER A 76 -2.20 1.40 -7.58
CA SER A 76 -1.50 0.63 -6.54
C SER A 76 -1.83 -0.86 -6.66
N LEU A 77 -3.09 -1.25 -6.85
CA LEU A 77 -3.44 -2.65 -7.03
C LEU A 77 -2.89 -3.27 -8.32
N GLU A 78 -2.80 -2.48 -9.41
CA GLU A 78 -2.17 -2.92 -10.66
C GLU A 78 -0.67 -3.25 -10.49
N LEU A 79 0.03 -2.61 -9.54
CA LEU A 79 1.44 -2.93 -9.23
C LEU A 79 1.61 -4.29 -8.52
N LEU A 80 0.53 -4.86 -7.96
CA LEU A 80 0.52 -6.15 -7.29
C LEU A 80 0.18 -7.32 -8.24
N LEU A 81 -0.39 -7.03 -9.41
CA LEU A 81 -0.89 -8.00 -10.40
C LEU A 81 0.09 -8.20 -11.56
#